data_AF-A0A933L7M9-F1
#
_entry.id   AF-A0A933L7M9-F1
#
_cell.length_a   1.000
_cell.length_b   1.000
_cell.length_c   1.000
_cell.angle_alpha   90.00
_cell.angle_beta   90.00
_cell.angle_gamma   90.00
#
_symmetry.space_group_name_H-M   'P 1'
#
loop_
_entity.id
_entity.type
_entity.pdbx_description
1 polymer ?
#
loop_
_entity_poly.entity_id
_entity_poly.type
_entity_poly.pdbx_seq_one_letter_code
_entity_poly.pdbx_strand_id
1 'polypeptide(L)'
;MELNFDWKNFHSLFFQSIETKHAADSAQSKPVFVLKDNGFVSFAFSEGENLLDWVGAPEDEIRENFKHREIVFLNKSTADGWMLKSTNHDLYYDQVKFLKSQAFGFLKKNKKNLESYFLRHFLLESIESWWNKFLPSSYGMFLRFDGEQNKDYVLIVQKDKISGFNEPDLTALGVDQRKDLAAVVKYLSEKYFIPVQGFVLDYQKWKDIASSPEPWKKTAFLIRSGQIKLAPFRWRLVFLIASRAFLGL
;
A
#
# COMPACT_ATOMS: atom_id res chain seq x y z
N MET A 1 -8.94 16.74 -11.36
CA MET A 1 -8.57 16.05 -10.11
C MET A 1 -9.72 15.11 -9.80
N GLU A 2 -9.54 13.79 -10.02
CA GLU A 2 -10.66 12.83 -9.94
C GLU A 2 -11.17 12.67 -8.51
N LEU A 3 -12.49 12.80 -8.33
CA LEU A 3 -13.22 12.64 -7.08
C LEU A 3 -13.32 11.18 -6.59
N ASN A 4 -12.67 10.23 -7.27
CA ASN A 4 -12.88 8.79 -7.11
C ASN A 4 -11.84 8.09 -6.22
N PHE A 5 -10.92 8.83 -5.60
CA PHE A 5 -9.82 8.25 -4.82
C PHE A 5 -9.91 8.63 -3.34
N ASP A 6 -10.40 7.71 -2.52
CA ASP A 6 -10.48 7.89 -1.06
C ASP A 6 -9.10 7.67 -0.43
N TRP A 7 -8.31 8.74 -0.43
CA TRP A 7 -6.92 8.72 0.01
C TRP A 7 -6.74 8.28 1.46
N LYS A 8 -7.53 8.83 2.39
CA LYS A 8 -7.38 8.55 3.82
C LYS A 8 -7.54 7.06 4.09
N ASN A 9 -8.58 6.48 3.49
CA ASN A 9 -8.83 5.06 3.60
C ASN A 9 -7.75 4.23 2.88
N PHE A 10 -7.31 4.64 1.67
CA PHE A 10 -6.24 3.96 0.94
C PHE A 10 -4.94 3.90 1.75
N HIS A 11 -4.50 5.05 2.30
CA HIS A 11 -3.31 5.10 3.13
C HIS A 11 -3.43 4.19 4.36
N SER A 12 -4.58 4.24 5.05
CA SER A 12 -4.82 3.41 6.23
C SER A 12 -4.86 1.91 5.92
N LEU A 13 -5.19 1.54 4.67
CA LEU A 13 -5.32 0.15 4.26
C LEU A 13 -4.00 -0.44 3.74
N PHE A 14 -3.24 0.36 2.99
CA PHE A 14 -2.04 -0.10 2.30
C PHE A 14 -0.72 0.33 2.95
N PHE A 15 -0.71 1.40 3.75
CA PHE A 15 0.52 2.01 4.27
C PHE A 15 0.48 2.17 5.80
N GLN A 16 -0.14 1.23 6.51
CA GLN A 16 -0.23 1.31 7.97
C GLN A 16 1.13 1.63 8.61
N SER A 17 1.12 2.63 9.49
CA SER A 17 2.21 2.84 10.44
C SER A 17 2.30 1.59 11.30
N ILE A 18 3.44 0.90 11.23
CA ILE A 18 3.78 -0.10 12.24
C ILE A 18 3.77 0.64 13.57
N GLU A 19 2.79 0.36 14.43
CA GLU A 19 2.82 0.85 15.81
C GLU A 19 4.09 0.31 16.45
N THR A 20 4.84 1.25 17.00
CA THR A 20 6.16 1.14 17.59
C THR A 20 6.32 -0.11 18.47
N LYS A 21 7.09 -1.08 17.97
CA LYS A 21 8.01 -1.82 18.85
C LYS A 21 9.38 -1.24 18.61
N HIS A 22 9.95 -0.63 19.65
CA HIS A 22 11.27 -0.03 19.70
C HIS A 22 12.23 -0.65 18.69
N ALA A 23 12.52 0.10 17.62
CA ALA A 23 13.45 -0.30 16.56
C ALA A 23 14.90 -0.15 17.07
N ALA A 24 15.25 -0.96 18.08
CA ALA A 24 16.59 -0.96 18.65
C ALA A 24 17.50 -2.07 18.08
N ASP A 25 17.01 -3.03 17.28
CA ASP A 25 17.80 -4.24 16.98
C ASP A 25 17.67 -4.88 15.59
N SER A 26 17.19 -4.17 14.56
CA SER A 26 17.23 -4.71 13.19
C SER A 26 18.46 -4.23 12.42
N ALA A 27 19.35 -5.15 12.05
CA ALA A 27 20.59 -4.97 11.28
C ALA A 27 20.46 -4.33 9.88
N GLN A 28 19.30 -3.78 9.52
CA GLN A 28 19.10 -2.89 8.37
C GLN A 28 18.33 -1.65 8.83
N SER A 29 19.06 -0.65 9.33
CA SER A 29 18.47 0.65 9.63
C SER A 29 18.05 1.34 8.32
N LYS A 30 16.75 1.62 8.17
CA LYS A 30 16.23 2.29 6.97
C LYS A 30 16.79 3.72 6.86
N PRO A 31 16.85 4.33 5.67
CA PRO A 31 17.32 5.71 5.55
C PRO A 31 16.38 6.70 6.24
N VAL A 32 16.94 7.80 6.74
CA VAL A 32 16.22 8.94 7.30
C VAL A 32 16.22 10.07 6.29
N PHE A 33 15.03 10.53 5.89
CA PHE A 33 14.85 11.67 5.01
C PHE A 33 14.52 12.90 5.83
N VAL A 34 15.28 13.97 5.63
CA VAL A 34 15.19 15.19 6.42
C VAL A 34 14.98 16.36 5.48
N LEU A 35 13.85 17.03 5.60
CA LEU A 35 13.60 18.29 4.95
C LEU A 35 14.17 19.41 5.82
N LYS A 36 15.11 20.18 5.29
CA LYS A 36 15.73 21.29 6.01
C LYS A 36 15.34 22.65 5.41
N ASP A 37 15.20 23.60 6.32
CA ASP A 37 14.97 25.02 6.04
C ASP A 37 15.91 25.83 6.94
N ASN A 38 16.81 26.62 6.34
CA ASN A 38 17.79 27.46 7.06
C ASN A 38 18.61 26.74 8.17
N GLY A 39 19.02 25.49 7.93
CA GLY A 39 19.84 24.71 8.88
C GLY A 39 19.06 24.01 9.99
N PHE A 40 17.73 24.20 10.04
CA PHE A 40 16.82 23.51 10.95
C PHE A 40 15.99 22.46 10.22
N VAL A 41 15.57 21.46 10.97
CA VAL A 41 14.72 20.37 10.49
C VAL A 41 13.28 20.86 10.43
N SER A 42 12.73 20.94 9.23
CA SER A 42 11.32 21.25 9.01
C SER A 42 10.44 20.00 9.00
N PHE A 43 11.00 18.85 8.60
CA PHE A 43 10.32 17.57 8.60
C PHE A 43 11.35 16.43 8.61
N ALA A 44 11.06 15.34 9.31
CA ALA A 44 11.88 14.13 9.31
C ALA A 44 10.99 12.90 9.09
N PHE A 45 11.46 11.98 8.25
CA PHE A 45 10.74 10.78 7.88
C PHE A 45 11.65 9.57 7.77
N SER A 46 11.18 8.45 8.29
CA SER A 46 11.79 7.13 8.17
C SER A 46 10.66 6.11 8.04
N GLU A 47 10.80 5.14 7.13
CA GLU A 47 9.71 4.21 6.83
C GLU A 47 9.40 3.30 8.03
N GLY A 48 8.23 3.46 8.64
CA GLY A 48 7.80 2.67 9.80
C GLY A 48 8.26 3.24 11.15
N GLU A 49 8.67 4.49 11.19
CA GLU A 49 9.12 5.19 12.40
C GLU A 49 8.56 6.61 12.43
N ASN A 50 8.16 7.07 13.62
CA ASN A 50 7.75 8.45 13.83
C ASN A 50 8.97 9.27 14.24
N LEU A 51 9.33 10.28 13.44
CA LEU A 51 10.44 11.19 13.69
C LEU A 51 9.98 12.65 13.94
N LEU A 52 8.70 12.85 14.27
CA LEU A 52 8.16 14.19 14.51
C LEU A 52 8.86 14.94 15.65
N ASP A 53 9.41 14.21 16.63
CA ASP A 53 10.15 14.79 17.76
C ASP A 53 11.43 15.53 17.33
N TRP A 54 11.91 15.31 16.10
CA TRP A 54 13.09 15.95 15.55
C TRP A 54 12.80 17.24 14.78
N VAL A 55 11.53 17.61 14.61
CA VAL A 55 11.16 18.87 13.96
C VAL A 55 11.62 20.04 14.84
N GLY A 56 12.35 20.98 14.23
CA GLY A 56 12.98 22.11 14.91
C GLY A 56 14.41 21.86 15.40
N ALA A 57 14.90 20.61 15.35
CA ALA A 57 16.28 20.31 15.71
C ALA A 57 17.28 20.89 14.67
N PRO A 58 18.51 21.28 15.08
CA PRO A 58 19.59 21.60 14.17
C PRO A 58 20.04 20.38 13.34
N GLU A 59 20.54 20.63 12.13
CA GLU A 59 21.06 19.58 11.24
C GLU A 59 22.14 18.70 11.90
N ASP A 60 23.05 19.30 12.66
CA ASP A 60 24.15 18.59 13.32
C ASP A 60 23.65 17.61 14.39
N GLU A 61 22.57 17.95 15.08
CA GLU A 61 21.99 17.11 16.12
C GLU A 61 21.39 15.83 15.52
N ILE A 62 20.69 15.93 14.39
CA ILE A 62 20.20 14.75 13.66
C ILE A 62 21.36 13.89 13.16
N ARG A 63 22.44 14.50 12.64
CA ARG A 63 23.60 13.76 12.12
C ARG A 63 24.26 12.90 13.19
N GLU A 64 24.43 13.44 14.39
CA GLU A 64 25.03 12.71 15.50
C GLU A 64 24.14 11.58 16.01
N ASN A 65 22.83 11.83 16.17
CA ASN A 65 21.90 10.84 16.70
C ASN A 65 21.61 9.69 15.71
N PHE A 66 21.62 9.96 14.41
CA PHE A 66 21.38 8.97 13.36
C PHE A 66 22.65 8.56 12.60
N LYS A 67 23.85 8.73 13.18
CA LYS A 67 25.14 8.39 12.55
C LYS A 67 25.29 6.95 12.06
N HIS A 68 24.49 6.04 12.62
CA HIS A 68 24.44 4.62 12.25
C HIS A 68 23.50 4.33 11.06
N ARG A 69 22.93 5.37 10.43
CA ARG A 69 21.96 5.29 9.34
C ARG A 69 22.38 6.18 8.18
N GLU A 70 21.86 5.89 7.00
CA GLU A 70 21.98 6.81 5.88
C GLU A 70 20.97 7.96 6.06
N ILE A 71 21.46 9.20 6.09
CA ILE A 71 20.62 10.39 6.25
C ILE A 71 20.66 11.20 4.96
N VAL A 72 19.48 11.52 4.43
CA VAL A 72 19.30 12.31 3.21
C VAL A 72 18.72 13.66 3.58
N PHE A 73 19.54 14.70 3.48
CA PHE A 73 19.09 16.07 3.67
C PHE A 73 18.59 16.66 2.35
N LEU A 74 17.36 17.13 2.35
CA LEU A 74 16.67 17.75 1.23
C LEU A 74 16.40 19.21 1.57
N ASN A 75 16.79 20.12 0.68
CA ASN A 75 16.40 21.51 0.82
C ASN A 75 14.92 21.68 0.47
N LYS A 76 14.20 22.51 1.22
CA LYS A 76 12.79 22.83 1.00
C LYS A 76 12.46 23.17 -0.47
N SER A 77 13.25 24.05 -1.08
CA SER A 77 13.08 24.43 -2.49
C SER A 77 13.14 23.24 -3.47
N THR A 78 13.94 22.23 -3.15
CA THR A 78 14.05 21.01 -3.97
C THR A 78 12.82 20.14 -3.80
N ALA A 79 12.36 19.95 -2.57
CA ALA A 79 11.16 19.18 -2.27
C ALA A 79 9.90 19.84 -2.86
N ASP A 80 9.77 21.16 -2.75
CA ASP A 80 8.67 21.92 -3.35
C ASP A 80 8.63 21.74 -4.87
N GLY A 81 9.80 21.75 -5.52
CA GLY A 81 9.91 21.45 -6.95
C GLY A 81 9.48 20.02 -7.32
N TRP A 82 9.70 19.04 -6.44
CA TRP A 82 9.20 17.68 -6.65
C TRP A 82 7.70 17.58 -6.41
N MET A 83 7.18 18.24 -5.37
CA MET A 83 5.74 18.31 -5.11
C MET A 83 5.02 18.89 -6.32
N LEU A 84 5.52 19.98 -6.91
CA LEU A 84 4.96 20.56 -8.11
C LEU A 84 5.04 19.61 -9.31
N LYS A 85 6.14 18.89 -9.50
CA LYS A 85 6.23 17.89 -10.59
C LYS A 85 5.30 16.71 -10.36
N SER A 86 5.07 16.34 -9.10
CA SER A 86 4.20 15.22 -8.77
C SER A 86 2.76 15.48 -9.20
N THR A 87 2.30 16.73 -9.23
CA THR A 87 0.92 17.06 -9.65
C THR A 87 0.63 16.72 -11.11
N ASN A 88 1.64 16.44 -11.93
CA ASN A 88 1.46 15.93 -13.30
C ASN A 88 1.05 14.44 -13.35
N HIS A 89 1.06 13.74 -12.22
CA HIS A 89 0.52 12.39 -12.11
C HIS A 89 -0.94 12.46 -11.65
N ASP A 90 -1.81 11.77 -12.38
CA ASP A 90 -3.26 11.79 -12.13
C ASP A 90 -3.64 11.13 -10.81
N LEU A 91 -2.86 10.14 -10.37
CA LEU A 91 -3.15 9.27 -9.24
C LEU A 91 -2.17 9.52 -8.10
N TYR A 92 -2.69 9.62 -6.87
CA TYR A 92 -1.86 9.83 -5.69
C TYR A 92 -0.80 8.72 -5.50
N TYR A 93 -1.16 7.47 -5.78
CA TYR A 93 -0.19 6.36 -5.74
C TYR A 93 1.02 6.65 -6.64
N ASP A 94 0.78 7.14 -7.86
CA ASP A 94 1.83 7.53 -8.80
C ASP A 94 2.60 8.78 -8.30
N GLN A 95 1.93 9.74 -7.67
CA GLN A 95 2.56 10.91 -7.04
C GLN A 95 3.53 10.48 -5.93
N VAL A 96 3.10 9.61 -5.02
CA VAL A 96 3.96 9.09 -3.95
C VAL A 96 5.08 8.25 -4.50
N LYS A 97 4.82 7.38 -5.48
CA LYS A 97 5.88 6.61 -6.15
C LYS A 97 6.92 7.54 -6.79
N PHE A 98 6.48 8.61 -7.44
CA PHE A 98 7.36 9.64 -7.99
C PHE A 98 8.19 10.32 -6.90
N LEU A 99 7.57 10.86 -5.84
CA LEU A 99 8.28 11.54 -4.74
C LEU A 99 9.29 10.62 -4.06
N LYS A 100 8.87 9.38 -3.79
CA LYS A 100 9.73 8.31 -3.29
C LYS A 100 10.92 8.06 -4.22
N SER A 101 10.71 7.97 -5.53
CA SER A 101 11.80 7.78 -6.49
C SER A 101 12.80 8.94 -6.51
N GLN A 102 12.33 10.19 -6.36
CA GLN A 102 13.19 11.37 -6.31
C GLN A 102 14.06 11.36 -5.06
N ALA A 103 13.46 11.15 -3.88
CA ALA A 103 14.18 11.09 -2.62
C ALA A 103 15.28 10.00 -2.63
N PHE A 104 15.02 8.89 -3.30
CA PHE A 104 15.94 7.75 -3.40
C PHE A 104 17.10 7.98 -4.38
N GLY A 105 16.91 8.86 -5.36
CA GLY A 105 18.00 9.32 -6.22
C GLY A 105 19.15 9.97 -5.45
N PHE A 106 18.91 10.41 -4.22
CA PHE A 106 19.89 11.04 -3.33
C PHE A 106 20.61 10.07 -2.39
N LEU A 107 20.21 8.80 -2.35
CA LEU A 107 20.92 7.77 -1.58
C LEU A 107 22.25 7.44 -2.27
N LYS A 108 23.34 7.51 -1.51
CA LYS A 108 24.72 7.32 -2.00
C LYS A 108 25.10 5.85 -2.11
N LYS A 109 24.50 4.95 -1.32
CA LYS A 109 24.85 3.52 -1.29
C LYS A 109 23.79 2.65 -2.01
N ASN A 110 24.28 1.83 -2.95
CA ASN A 110 23.57 0.71 -3.60
C ASN A 110 22.18 1.00 -4.19
N LYS A 111 22.18 1.55 -5.42
CA LYS A 111 20.99 1.58 -6.30
C LYS A 111 20.27 0.23 -6.46
N LYS A 112 20.98 -0.89 -6.23
CA LYS A 112 20.47 -2.25 -6.44
C LYS A 112 19.41 -2.73 -5.43
N ASN A 113 19.29 -2.12 -4.25
CA ASN A 113 18.31 -2.50 -3.22
C ASN A 113 17.35 -1.36 -2.83
N LEU A 114 17.17 -0.35 -3.68
CA LEU A 114 16.29 0.80 -3.38
C LEU A 114 14.84 0.36 -3.09
N GLU A 115 14.38 -0.72 -3.71
CA GLU A 115 13.03 -1.26 -3.50
C GLU A 115 12.84 -1.92 -2.13
N SER A 116 13.90 -2.41 -1.47
CA SER A 116 13.80 -3.08 -0.17
C SER A 116 13.60 -2.12 1.01
N TYR A 117 13.85 -0.82 0.82
CA TYR A 117 13.69 0.17 1.88
C TYR A 117 12.25 0.64 2.06
N PHE A 118 11.39 0.43 1.07
CA PHE A 118 9.97 0.76 1.16
C PHE A 118 9.15 -0.46 1.51
N LEU A 119 8.26 -0.29 2.49
CA LEU A 119 7.18 -1.24 2.70
C LEU A 119 6.21 -1.05 1.53
N ARG A 120 6.35 -1.88 0.50
CA ARG A 120 5.29 -2.05 -0.50
C ARG A 120 4.29 -3.03 0.07
N HIS A 121 3.03 -2.62 0.12
CA HIS A 121 1.97 -3.54 0.46
C HIS A 121 1.94 -4.68 -0.56
N PHE A 122 1.83 -5.92 -0.09
CA PHE A 122 1.94 -7.12 -0.93
C PHE A 122 0.96 -7.15 -2.11
N LEU A 123 -0.24 -6.56 -1.96
CA LEU A 123 -1.18 -6.38 -3.08
C LEU A 123 -0.63 -5.44 -4.16
N LEU A 124 -0.05 -4.30 -3.76
CA LEU A 124 0.51 -3.31 -4.69
C LEU A 124 1.69 -3.93 -5.45
N GLU A 125 2.54 -4.67 -4.75
CA GLU A 125 3.62 -5.45 -5.36
C GLU A 125 3.08 -6.42 -6.41
N SER A 126 2.02 -7.16 -6.09
CA SER A 126 1.46 -8.12 -7.05
C SER A 126 0.85 -7.46 -8.28
N ILE A 127 0.23 -6.29 -8.16
CA ILE A 127 -0.31 -5.53 -9.31
C ILE A 127 0.80 -5.19 -10.31
N GLU A 128 1.99 -4.84 -9.82
CA GLU A 128 3.15 -4.46 -10.65
C GLU A 128 4.03 -5.65 -11.04
N SER A 129 3.72 -6.85 -10.55
CA SER A 129 4.50 -8.08 -10.79
C SER A 129 4.00 -8.85 -12.03
N TRP A 130 4.65 -9.98 -12.32
CA TRP A 130 4.26 -10.91 -13.38
C TRP A 130 2.81 -11.44 -13.28
N TRP A 131 2.13 -11.27 -12.14
CA TRP A 131 0.69 -11.56 -12.01
C TRP A 131 -0.15 -10.80 -13.03
N ASN A 132 0.29 -9.62 -13.46
CA ASN A 132 -0.35 -8.86 -14.54
C ASN A 132 -0.44 -9.64 -15.87
N LYS A 133 0.41 -10.64 -16.09
CA LYS A 133 0.36 -11.52 -17.27
C LYS A 133 -0.78 -12.53 -17.23
N PHE A 134 -1.29 -12.84 -16.03
CA PHE A 134 -2.34 -13.85 -15.81
C PHE A 134 -3.69 -13.23 -15.50
N LEU A 135 -3.69 -12.04 -14.90
CA LEU A 135 -4.90 -11.29 -14.62
C LEU A 135 -5.39 -10.56 -15.87
N PRO A 136 -6.70 -10.28 -15.99
CA PRO A 136 -7.21 -9.43 -17.05
C PRO A 136 -6.53 -8.05 -17.04
N SER A 137 -6.45 -7.40 -18.21
CA SER A 137 -5.91 -6.04 -18.33
C SER A 137 -6.70 -4.99 -17.53
N SER A 138 -7.93 -5.31 -17.14
CA SER A 138 -8.75 -4.52 -16.25
C SER A 138 -9.56 -5.43 -15.33
N TYR A 139 -9.46 -5.23 -14.02
CA TYR A 139 -10.16 -6.03 -13.03
C TYR A 139 -10.41 -5.24 -11.75
N GLY A 140 -11.39 -5.68 -10.97
CA GLY A 140 -11.69 -5.13 -9.66
C GLY A 140 -11.46 -6.13 -8.54
N MET A 141 -11.09 -5.62 -7.37
CA MET A 141 -11.05 -6.35 -6.12
C MET A 141 -11.99 -5.68 -5.14
N PHE A 142 -13.01 -6.40 -4.70
CA PHE A 142 -13.88 -5.97 -3.63
C PHE A 142 -13.38 -6.57 -2.31
N LEU A 143 -13.05 -5.72 -1.35
CA LEU A 143 -12.57 -6.10 -0.03
C LEU A 143 -13.64 -5.72 0.98
N ARG A 144 -14.21 -6.72 1.64
CA ARG A 144 -15.10 -6.53 2.79
C ARG A 144 -14.37 -6.97 4.04
N PHE A 145 -14.24 -6.04 4.97
CA PHE A 145 -13.69 -6.29 6.29
C PHE A 145 -14.82 -6.53 7.28
N ASP A 146 -14.81 -7.69 7.91
CA ASP A 146 -15.69 -8.01 9.04
C ASP A 146 -14.96 -7.66 10.37
N GLY A 147 -15.71 -7.42 11.44
CA GLY A 147 -15.19 -7.27 12.81
C GLY A 147 -15.34 -5.86 13.35
N GLU A 148 -14.29 -5.32 13.99
CA GLU A 148 -14.30 -3.98 14.62
C GLU A 148 -14.52 -2.84 13.61
N GLN A 149 -14.12 -3.05 12.35
CA GLN A 149 -14.34 -2.12 11.26
C GLN A 149 -15.07 -2.83 10.12
N ASN A 150 -16.41 -2.81 10.17
CA ASN A 150 -17.23 -3.23 9.05
C ASN A 150 -17.11 -2.20 7.92
N LYS A 151 -16.19 -2.45 6.99
CA LYS A 151 -15.91 -1.55 5.88
C LYS A 151 -15.77 -2.31 4.57
N ASP A 152 -16.28 -1.69 3.53
CA ASP A 152 -16.28 -2.20 2.17
C ASP A 152 -15.41 -1.28 1.30
N TYR A 153 -14.50 -1.86 0.53
CA TYR A 153 -13.67 -1.13 -0.43
C TYR A 153 -13.69 -1.81 -1.79
N VAL A 154 -13.68 -1.01 -2.84
CA VAL A 154 -13.41 -1.50 -4.19
C VAL A 154 -12.10 -0.90 -4.69
N LEU A 155 -11.21 -1.76 -5.14
CA LEU A 155 -9.96 -1.42 -5.82
C LEU A 155 -10.13 -1.77 -7.29
N ILE A 156 -9.89 -0.81 -8.18
CA ILE A 156 -9.93 -1.00 -9.63
C ILE A 156 -8.52 -0.91 -10.18
N VAL A 157 -8.14 -1.92 -10.96
CA VAL A 157 -6.86 -1.99 -11.65
C VAL A 157 -7.10 -1.97 -13.15
N GLN A 158 -6.41 -1.09 -13.86
CA GLN A 158 -6.42 -0.98 -15.32
C GLN A 158 -5.00 -0.78 -15.83
N LYS A 159 -4.59 -1.60 -16.82
CA LYS A 159 -3.25 -1.54 -17.44
C LYS A 159 -2.14 -1.50 -16.38
N ASP A 160 -2.22 -2.42 -15.42
CA ASP A 160 -1.24 -2.64 -14.35
C ASP A 160 -1.10 -1.45 -13.37
N LYS A 161 -2.10 -0.58 -13.33
CA LYS A 161 -2.16 0.57 -12.43
C LYS A 161 -3.47 0.60 -11.67
N ILE A 162 -3.44 1.16 -10.47
CA ILE A 162 -4.66 1.40 -9.71
C ILE A 162 -5.37 2.60 -10.32
N SER A 163 -6.52 2.38 -10.94
CA SER A 163 -7.34 3.46 -11.52
C SER A 163 -8.44 3.94 -10.57
N GLY A 164 -8.74 3.21 -9.49
CA GLY A 164 -9.75 3.63 -8.52
C GLY A 164 -9.61 2.92 -7.18
N PHE A 165 -9.89 3.65 -6.10
CA PHE A 165 -10.02 3.08 -4.76
C PHE A 165 -11.01 3.90 -3.95
N ASN A 166 -12.13 3.29 -3.57
CA ASN A 166 -13.19 3.96 -2.84
C ASN A 166 -14.07 2.98 -2.06
N GLU A 167 -14.84 3.51 -1.11
CA GLU A 167 -15.99 2.80 -0.56
C GLU A 167 -17.07 2.70 -1.65
N PRO A 168 -17.53 1.49 -2.03
CA PRO A 168 -18.47 1.36 -3.12
C PRO A 168 -19.88 1.77 -2.68
N ASP A 169 -20.55 2.57 -3.52
CA ASP A 169 -21.97 2.83 -3.34
C ASP A 169 -22.81 1.60 -3.72
N LEU A 170 -23.28 0.90 -2.68
CA LEU A 170 -24.15 -0.27 -2.76
C LEU A 170 -25.63 0.08 -2.52
N THR A 171 -26.02 1.36 -2.53
CA THR A 171 -27.39 1.78 -2.21
C THR A 171 -28.44 1.21 -3.16
N ALA A 172 -28.07 0.99 -4.42
CA ALA A 172 -28.91 0.36 -5.45
C ALA A 172 -29.26 -1.11 -5.15
N LEU A 173 -28.52 -1.79 -4.27
CA LEU A 173 -28.81 -3.15 -3.84
C LEU A 173 -29.77 -3.15 -2.65
N GLY A 174 -30.70 -4.12 -2.64
CA GLY A 174 -31.54 -4.40 -1.48
C GLY A 174 -30.71 -4.81 -0.26
N VAL A 175 -31.22 -4.59 0.95
CA VAL A 175 -30.48 -4.85 2.21
C VAL A 175 -29.94 -6.28 2.29
N ASP A 176 -30.73 -7.27 1.88
CA ASP A 176 -30.31 -8.68 1.88
C ASP A 176 -29.26 -8.97 0.81
N GLN A 177 -29.37 -8.34 -0.36
CA GLN A 177 -28.37 -8.47 -1.44
C GLN A 177 -27.03 -7.84 -1.06
N ARG A 178 -27.01 -6.79 -0.23
CA ARG A 178 -25.75 -6.20 0.27
C ARG A 178 -24.97 -7.17 1.16
N LYS A 179 -25.67 -8.05 1.89
CA LYS A 179 -25.05 -9.08 2.74
C LYS A 179 -24.50 -10.24 1.89
N ASP A 180 -25.12 -10.53 0.75
CA ASP A 180 -24.65 -11.53 -0.19
C ASP A 180 -23.46 -11.02 -1.02
N LEU A 181 -22.27 -11.55 -0.72
CA LEU A 181 -21.04 -11.22 -1.43
C LEU A 181 -21.16 -11.47 -2.94
N ALA A 182 -21.86 -12.52 -3.38
CA ALA A 182 -22.00 -12.83 -4.79
C ALA A 182 -22.83 -11.77 -5.53
N ALA A 183 -23.92 -11.31 -4.91
CA ALA A 183 -24.75 -10.23 -5.44
C ALA A 183 -23.99 -8.90 -5.52
N VAL A 184 -23.23 -8.56 -4.48
CA VAL A 184 -22.38 -7.35 -4.48
C VAL A 184 -21.34 -7.41 -5.59
N VAL A 185 -20.61 -8.53 -5.71
CA VAL A 185 -19.59 -8.70 -6.75
C VAL A 185 -20.19 -8.63 -8.15
N LYS A 186 -21.36 -9.24 -8.37
CA LYS A 186 -22.08 -9.15 -9.64
C LYS A 186 -22.43 -7.69 -9.98
N TYR A 187 -23.03 -6.97 -9.04
CA TYR A 187 -23.38 -5.55 -9.23
C TYR A 187 -22.15 -4.68 -9.52
N LEU A 188 -21.05 -4.84 -8.77
CA LEU A 188 -19.82 -4.09 -9.02
C LEU A 188 -19.23 -4.44 -10.39
N SER A 189 -19.28 -5.72 -10.78
CA SER A 189 -18.81 -6.15 -12.10
C SER A 189 -19.61 -5.51 -13.24
N GLU A 190 -20.93 -5.40 -13.08
CA GLU A 190 -21.82 -4.73 -14.02
C GLU A 190 -21.62 -3.21 -14.03
N LYS A 191 -21.52 -2.58 -12.84
CA LYS A 191 -21.33 -1.13 -12.68
C LYS A 191 -20.04 -0.62 -13.32
N TYR A 192 -18.94 -1.35 -13.15
CA TYR A 192 -17.63 -0.95 -13.64
C TYR A 192 -17.25 -1.60 -14.97
N PHE A 193 -18.10 -2.47 -15.53
CA PHE A 193 -17.84 -3.22 -16.77
C PHE A 193 -16.49 -3.97 -16.79
N ILE A 194 -16.10 -4.51 -15.64
CA ILE A 194 -14.85 -5.27 -15.44
C ILE A 194 -15.11 -6.50 -14.56
N PRO A 195 -14.32 -7.58 -14.68
CA PRO A 195 -14.42 -8.70 -13.75
C PRO A 195 -14.02 -8.27 -12.34
N VAL A 196 -14.90 -8.49 -11.37
CA VAL A 196 -14.63 -8.23 -9.95
C VAL A 196 -14.45 -9.53 -9.18
N GLN A 197 -13.46 -9.57 -8.30
CA GLN A 197 -13.27 -10.62 -7.30
C GLN A 197 -13.55 -10.06 -5.90
N GLY A 198 -14.50 -10.66 -5.19
CA GLY A 198 -14.78 -10.37 -3.78
C GLY A 198 -13.90 -11.19 -2.84
N PHE A 199 -13.43 -10.53 -1.79
CA PHE A 199 -12.74 -11.07 -0.64
C PHE A 199 -13.48 -10.60 0.63
N VAL A 200 -13.81 -11.53 1.51
CA VAL A 200 -14.32 -11.21 2.86
C VAL A 200 -13.36 -11.79 3.88
N LEU A 201 -12.91 -10.95 4.80
CA LEU A 201 -12.00 -11.34 5.88
C LEU A 201 -12.10 -10.38 7.05
N ASP A 202 -11.62 -10.83 8.21
CA ASP A 202 -11.52 -9.97 9.39
C ASP A 202 -10.40 -8.90 9.22
N TYR A 203 -10.66 -7.68 9.71
CA TYR A 203 -9.71 -6.56 9.58
C TYR A 203 -8.39 -6.80 10.32
N GLN A 204 -8.40 -7.47 11.47
CA GLN A 204 -7.17 -7.78 12.20
C GLN A 204 -6.33 -8.81 11.42
N LYS A 205 -6.97 -9.81 10.81
CA LYS A 205 -6.27 -10.75 9.92
C LYS A 205 -5.67 -10.06 8.71
N TRP A 206 -6.34 -9.04 8.16
CA TRP A 206 -5.77 -8.22 7.09
C TRP A 206 -4.47 -7.55 7.51
N LYS A 207 -4.45 -6.91 8.69
CA LYS A 207 -3.23 -6.30 9.26
C LYS A 207 -2.12 -7.34 9.46
N ASP A 208 -2.46 -8.52 9.96
CA ASP A 208 -1.51 -9.60 10.21
C ASP A 208 -0.93 -10.17 8.90
N ILE A 209 -1.69 -10.17 7.81
CA ILE A 209 -1.22 -10.52 6.47
C ILE A 209 -0.29 -9.41 5.97
N ALA A 210 -0.75 -8.16 5.99
CA ALA A 210 -0.03 -7.01 5.44
C ALA A 210 1.34 -6.77 6.10
N SER A 211 1.48 -7.11 7.38
CA SER A 211 2.73 -7.01 8.14
C SER A 211 3.60 -8.28 8.10
N SER A 212 3.12 -9.36 7.46
CA SER A 212 3.84 -10.63 7.38
C SER A 212 5.04 -10.57 6.42
N PRO A 213 6.17 -11.23 6.74
CA PRO A 213 7.25 -11.44 5.76
C PRO A 213 6.81 -12.35 4.60
N GLU A 214 5.82 -13.23 4.81
CA GLU A 214 5.26 -14.13 3.79
C GLU A 214 3.74 -13.90 3.65
N PRO A 215 3.29 -12.77 3.09
CA PRO A 215 1.87 -12.37 3.09
C PRO A 215 1.00 -13.29 2.23
N TRP A 216 1.51 -13.73 1.07
CA TRP A 216 0.79 -14.64 0.18
C TRP A 216 0.60 -16.02 0.78
N LYS A 217 1.57 -16.51 1.55
CA LYS A 217 1.48 -17.79 2.26
C LYS A 217 0.44 -17.75 3.36
N LYS A 218 0.41 -16.69 4.18
CA LYS A 218 -0.68 -16.46 5.14
C LYS A 218 -2.03 -16.38 4.43
N THR A 219 -2.13 -15.62 3.34
CA THR A 219 -3.36 -15.50 2.55
C THR A 219 -3.85 -16.87 2.05
N ALA A 220 -2.97 -17.69 1.49
CA ALA A 220 -3.30 -19.04 1.02
C ALA A 220 -3.81 -19.95 2.15
N PHE A 221 -3.17 -19.91 3.33
CA PHE A 221 -3.63 -20.67 4.50
C PHE A 221 -4.99 -20.20 5.03
N LEU A 222 -5.24 -18.89 5.02
CA LEU A 222 -6.51 -18.32 5.44
C LEU A 222 -7.65 -18.62 4.46
N ILE A 223 -7.38 -18.65 3.15
CA ILE A 223 -8.33 -19.15 2.15
C ILE A 223 -8.62 -20.64 2.40
N ARG A 224 -7.57 -21.47 2.59
CA ARG A 224 -7.72 -22.91 2.82
C ARG A 224 -8.51 -23.23 4.09
N SER A 225 -8.33 -22.45 5.15
CA SER A 225 -9.06 -22.61 6.42
C SER A 225 -10.46 -21.98 6.43
N GLY A 226 -10.90 -21.39 5.31
CA GLY A 226 -12.22 -20.76 5.19
C GLY A 226 -12.35 -19.42 5.92
N GLN A 227 -11.23 -18.86 6.39
CA GLN A 227 -11.21 -17.57 7.09
C GLN A 227 -11.20 -16.38 6.13
N ILE A 228 -10.78 -16.59 4.88
CA ILE A 228 -11.02 -15.65 3.77
C ILE A 228 -12.05 -16.31 2.85
N LYS A 229 -13.19 -15.64 2.64
CA LYS A 229 -14.21 -16.08 1.67
C LYS A 229 -13.98 -15.36 0.35
N LEU A 230 -14.15 -16.08 -0.74
CA LEU A 230 -14.01 -15.57 -2.10
C LEU A 230 -15.35 -15.68 -2.83
N ALA A 231 -15.75 -14.63 -3.56
CA ALA A 231 -16.86 -14.73 -4.52
C ALA A 231 -16.58 -13.95 -5.82
N PRO A 232 -16.88 -14.55 -6.99
CA PRO A 232 -17.08 -15.99 -7.16
C PRO A 232 -15.80 -16.74 -6.77
N PHE A 233 -15.91 -18.00 -6.36
CA PHE A 233 -14.73 -18.82 -6.12
C PHE A 233 -14.09 -19.19 -7.47
N ARG A 234 -12.86 -18.72 -7.70
CA ARG A 234 -12.12 -18.96 -8.96
C ARG A 234 -10.87 -19.77 -8.70
N TRP A 235 -10.87 -21.04 -9.11
CA TRP A 235 -9.71 -21.94 -8.98
C TRP A 235 -8.42 -21.36 -9.56
N ARG A 236 -8.51 -20.65 -10.71
CA ARG A 236 -7.35 -20.00 -11.33
C ARG A 236 -6.70 -18.97 -10.43
N LEU A 237 -7.49 -18.16 -9.72
CA LEU A 237 -6.98 -17.18 -8.79
C LEU A 237 -6.40 -17.83 -7.55
N VAL A 238 -7.08 -18.84 -7.00
CA VAL A 238 -6.58 -19.58 -5.83
C VAL A 238 -5.27 -20.29 -6.16
N PHE A 239 -5.16 -20.85 -7.36
CA PHE A 239 -3.90 -21.43 -7.85
C PHE A 239 -2.81 -20.38 -7.96
N LEU A 240 -3.11 -19.20 -8.54
CA LEU A 240 -2.14 -18.10 -8.64
C LEU A 240 -1.64 -17.66 -7.25
N ILE A 241 -2.55 -17.49 -6.28
CA ILE A 241 -2.21 -17.18 -4.88
C ILE A 241 -1.33 -18.27 -4.28
N ALA A 242 -1.68 -19.55 -4.47
CA ALA A 242 -0.91 -20.68 -3.95
C ALA A 242 0.48 -20.80 -4.62
N SER A 243 0.57 -20.60 -5.93
CA SER A 243 1.85 -20.60 -6.66
C SER A 243 2.78 -19.52 -6.14
N ARG A 244 2.30 -18.29 -5.93
CA ARG A 244 3.09 -17.23 -5.30
C ARG A 244 3.51 -17.59 -3.88
N ALA A 245 2.58 -18.12 -3.09
CA ALA A 245 2.78 -18.48 -1.69
C ALA A 245 3.89 -19.53 -1.48
N PHE A 246 4.00 -20.51 -2.37
CA PHE A 246 4.87 -21.68 -2.16
C PHE A 246 6.02 -21.80 -3.14
N LEU A 247 5.92 -21.20 -4.33
CA LEU A 247 6.95 -21.25 -5.36
C LEU A 247 7.71 -19.93 -5.52
N GLY A 248 7.27 -18.86 -4.84
CA GLY A 248 7.88 -17.53 -4.95
C GLY A 248 7.76 -16.92 -6.35
N LEU A 249 6.89 -17.50 -7.19
CA LEU A 249 6.48 -16.96 -8.48
C LEU A 249 5.69 -15.70 -8.20
#